data_AF-A0A3B0SFC5-F1
#
_entry.id   AF-A0A3B0SFC5-F1
#
_cell.length_a   1.000
_cell.length_b   1.000
_cell.length_c   1.000
_cell.angle_alpha   90.00
_cell.angle_beta   90.00
_cell.angle_gamma   90.00
#
_symmetry.space_group_name_H-M   'P 1'
#
loop_
_entity.id
_entity.type
_entity.pdbx_description
1 polymer ?
#
loop_
_entity_poly.entity_id
_entity_poly.type
_entity_poly.pdbx_seq_one_letter_code
_entity_poly.pdbx_strand_id
1 'polypeptide(L)'
;MKLKLAISLIAIAALTAPALAQSDLRADIAADYDANLAALFTHFHENPELSHREFETSKRLASEIRALGFDVTEGVGGTGVVAVLENGAGPTVMIRADMDGLPVEEDSGLSYMSTATQEDIDGIVKPVMHACGHDTHITSLVGTARQMAARKDMWSGTLVLIGQPAEERISGARGMMED
;
A
#
# COMPACT_ATOMS: atom_id res chain seq x y z
N MET A 1 -23.30 27.63 -59.61
CA MET A 1 -22.91 28.22 -58.31
C MET A 1 -24.01 27.95 -57.29
N LYS A 2 -23.72 27.12 -56.27
CA LYS A 2 -24.32 27.03 -54.92
C LYS A 2 -24.14 25.61 -54.37
N LEU A 3 -22.94 25.37 -53.84
CA LEU A 3 -22.57 24.20 -53.06
C LEU A 3 -23.20 24.38 -51.66
N LYS A 4 -24.10 23.49 -51.24
CA LYS A 4 -24.67 23.51 -49.89
C LYS A 4 -23.68 22.83 -48.95
N LEU A 5 -23.03 23.65 -48.12
CA LEU A 5 -22.17 23.24 -47.02
C LEU A 5 -23.06 22.67 -45.91
N ALA A 6 -23.04 21.35 -45.73
CA ALA A 6 -23.65 20.72 -44.56
C ALA A 6 -22.69 20.91 -43.38
N ILE A 7 -23.09 21.77 -42.43
CA ILE A 7 -22.38 22.01 -41.18
C ILE A 7 -22.55 20.77 -40.31
N SER A 8 -21.46 20.01 -40.12
CA SER A 8 -21.36 19.01 -39.06
C SER A 8 -21.37 19.71 -37.71
N LEU A 9 -22.50 19.63 -37.01
CA LEU A 9 -22.63 20.00 -35.61
C LEU A 9 -23.08 18.76 -34.84
N ILE A 10 -22.15 17.84 -34.55
CA ILE A 10 -22.41 16.72 -33.64
C ILE A 10 -21.23 16.57 -32.68
N ALA A 11 -21.54 16.86 -31.41
CA ALA A 11 -20.96 16.36 -30.18
C ALA A 11 -19.51 16.75 -29.79
N ILE A 12 -19.36 17.99 -29.30
CA ILE A 12 -18.41 18.26 -28.21
C ILE A 12 -19.15 17.95 -26.89
N ALA A 13 -19.21 16.67 -26.51
CA ALA A 13 -19.78 16.26 -25.22
C ALA A 13 -18.89 15.24 -24.47
N ALA A 14 -17.72 14.91 -24.99
CA ALA A 14 -16.87 13.84 -24.44
C ALA A 14 -15.75 14.32 -23.49
N LEU A 15 -15.68 15.61 -23.15
CA LEU A 15 -14.57 16.16 -22.35
C LEU A 15 -14.86 16.31 -20.85
N THR A 16 -16.06 15.97 -20.37
CA THR A 16 -16.45 16.20 -18.96
C THR A 16 -16.45 14.94 -18.09
N ALA A 17 -16.48 13.74 -18.67
CA ALA A 17 -16.52 12.47 -17.92
C ALA A 17 -15.31 12.19 -17.00
N PRO A 18 -14.04 12.44 -17.40
CA PRO A 18 -12.91 12.08 -16.54
C PRO A 18 -12.82 12.95 -15.28
N ALA A 19 -13.33 14.19 -15.32
CA ALA A 19 -13.27 15.09 -14.17
C ALA A 19 -14.20 14.67 -13.02
N LEU A 20 -15.39 14.12 -13.34
CA LEU A 20 -16.36 13.66 -12.34
C LEU A 20 -15.91 12.33 -11.70
N ALA A 21 -15.41 11.37 -12.48
CA ALA A 21 -14.87 10.12 -11.95
C ALA A 21 -13.65 10.34 -11.03
N GLN A 22 -12.84 11.38 -11.32
CA GLN A 22 -11.69 11.75 -10.49
C GLN A 22 -12.08 12.52 -9.21
N SER A 23 -13.18 13.28 -9.21
CA SER A 23 -13.68 13.91 -7.98
C SER A 23 -14.23 12.88 -6.99
N ASP A 24 -14.88 11.84 -7.51
CA ASP A 24 -15.47 10.77 -6.69
C ASP A 24 -14.38 9.93 -6.01
N LEU A 25 -13.32 9.56 -6.74
CA LEU A 25 -12.20 8.80 -6.16
C LEU A 25 -11.49 9.56 -5.04
N ARG A 26 -11.28 10.88 -5.18
CA ARG A 26 -10.63 11.68 -4.13
C ARG A 26 -11.48 11.76 -2.85
N ALA A 27 -12.79 11.92 -3.00
CA ALA A 27 -13.71 11.93 -1.87
C ALA A 27 -13.73 10.56 -1.17
N ASP A 28 -13.76 9.48 -1.93
CA ASP A 28 -13.76 8.11 -1.39
C ASP A 28 -12.45 7.78 -0.67
N ILE A 29 -11.30 8.23 -1.18
CA ILE A 29 -10.00 8.08 -0.51
C ILE A 29 -9.98 8.88 0.79
N ALA A 30 -10.46 10.13 0.79
CA ALA A 30 -10.50 10.95 2.00
C ALA A 30 -11.41 10.32 3.08
N ALA A 31 -12.59 9.84 2.68
CA ALA A 31 -13.49 9.13 3.59
C ALA A 31 -12.87 7.83 4.14
N ASP A 32 -12.15 7.07 3.31
CA ASP A 32 -11.48 5.85 3.75
C ASP A 32 -10.28 6.14 4.66
N TYR A 33 -9.59 7.27 4.46
CA TYR A 33 -8.53 7.72 5.36
C TYR A 33 -9.07 7.99 6.76
N ASP A 34 -10.12 8.79 6.86
CA ASP A 34 -10.76 9.14 8.13
C ASP A 34 -11.33 7.90 8.84
N ALA A 35 -11.90 6.96 8.08
CA ALA A 35 -12.55 5.78 8.63
C ALA A 35 -11.59 4.63 8.98
N ASN A 36 -10.48 4.46 8.24
CA ASN A 36 -9.65 3.26 8.34
C ASN A 36 -8.14 3.56 8.34
N LEU A 37 -7.64 4.37 7.41
CA LEU A 37 -6.20 4.46 7.15
C LEU A 37 -5.45 5.31 8.19
N ALA A 38 -6.05 6.35 8.75
CA ALA A 38 -5.39 7.17 9.77
C ALA A 38 -5.05 6.38 11.03
N ALA A 39 -5.99 5.55 11.49
CA ALA A 39 -5.78 4.66 12.64
C ALA A 39 -4.77 3.55 12.32
N LEU A 40 -4.79 3.03 11.08
CA LEU A 40 -3.83 2.03 10.63
C LEU A 40 -2.40 2.59 10.56
N PHE A 41 -2.23 3.79 10.01
CA PHE A 41 -0.96 4.51 10.01
C PHE A 41 -0.42 4.68 11.43
N THR A 42 -1.27 5.20 12.33
CA THR A 42 -0.90 5.41 13.73
C THR A 42 -0.44 4.10 14.38
N HIS A 43 -1.16 3.01 14.13
CA HIS A 43 -0.75 1.69 14.63
C HIS A 43 0.62 1.26 14.13
N PHE A 44 0.89 1.38 12.82
CA PHE A 44 2.21 1.01 12.29
C PHE A 44 3.31 1.90 12.84
N HIS A 45 3.06 3.21 12.96
CA HIS A 45 4.03 4.17 13.52
C HIS A 45 4.38 3.85 14.98
N GLU A 46 3.39 3.50 15.81
CA GLU A 46 3.57 3.16 17.22
C GLU A 46 4.20 1.78 17.44
N ASN A 47 4.13 0.89 16.44
CA ASN A 47 4.57 -0.51 16.53
C ASN A 47 5.59 -0.86 15.42
N PRO A 48 6.70 -0.11 15.28
CA PRO A 48 7.68 -0.38 14.24
C PRO A 48 8.53 -1.60 14.62
N GLU A 49 8.98 -2.32 13.60
CA GLU A 49 9.86 -3.49 13.75
C GLU A 49 11.07 -3.38 12.81
N LEU A 50 12.24 -3.79 13.28
CA LEU A 50 13.50 -3.73 12.55
C LEU A 50 13.51 -4.67 11.34
N SER A 51 14.40 -4.41 10.40
CA SER A 51 14.68 -5.29 9.26
C SER A 51 14.86 -6.75 9.69
N HIS A 52 14.17 -7.67 9.00
CA HIS A 52 14.10 -9.12 9.28
C HIS A 52 13.38 -9.52 10.59
N ARG A 53 12.75 -8.58 11.27
CA ARG A 53 12.00 -8.78 12.52
C ARG A 53 10.57 -8.25 12.45
N GLU A 54 10.06 -7.98 11.25
CA GLU A 54 8.76 -7.37 10.93
C GLU A 54 7.58 -8.34 11.10
N PHE A 55 7.55 -9.14 12.16
CA PHE A 55 6.60 -10.24 12.32
C PHE A 55 5.17 -9.75 12.55
N GLU A 56 4.96 -8.81 13.47
CA GLU A 56 3.62 -8.30 13.75
C GLU A 56 3.16 -7.32 12.66
N THR A 57 4.08 -6.58 12.04
CA THR A 57 3.83 -5.71 10.89
C THR A 57 3.36 -6.54 9.69
N SER A 58 4.07 -7.63 9.37
CA SER A 58 3.71 -8.58 8.31
C SER A 58 2.33 -9.17 8.53
N LYS A 59 2.08 -9.70 9.73
CA LYS A 59 0.79 -10.28 10.10
C LYS A 59 -0.35 -9.26 10.05
N ARG A 60 -0.12 -8.03 10.53
CA ARG A 60 -1.11 -6.95 10.46
C ARG A 60 -1.43 -6.60 9.02
N LEU A 61 -0.41 -6.37 8.19
CA LEU A 61 -0.58 -6.04 6.77
C LEU A 61 -1.33 -7.15 6.01
N ALA A 62 -0.93 -8.40 6.22
CA ALA A 62 -1.57 -9.56 5.62
C ALA A 62 -3.05 -9.69 6.02
N SER A 63 -3.37 -9.45 7.29
CA SER A 63 -4.76 -9.46 7.78
C SER A 63 -5.61 -8.39 7.10
N GLU A 64 -5.11 -7.15 7.01
CA GLU A 64 -5.83 -6.05 6.35
C GLU A 64 -6.13 -6.37 4.88
N ILE A 65 -5.13 -6.86 4.14
CA ILE A 65 -5.27 -7.14 2.70
C ILE A 65 -6.14 -8.39 2.45
N ARG A 66 -6.00 -9.43 3.27
CA ARG A 66 -6.79 -10.67 3.16
C ARG A 66 -8.29 -10.40 3.37
N ALA A 67 -8.64 -9.50 4.28
CA ALA A 67 -10.03 -9.11 4.52
C ALA A 67 -10.71 -8.49 3.29
N LEU A 68 -9.94 -8.03 2.29
CA LEU A 68 -10.41 -7.43 1.05
C LEU A 68 -10.58 -8.45 -0.09
N GLY A 69 -10.32 -9.73 0.18
CA GLY A 69 -10.48 -10.83 -0.78
C GLY A 69 -9.27 -11.10 -1.67
N PHE A 70 -8.10 -10.58 -1.31
CA PHE A 70 -6.83 -11.01 -1.92
C PHE A 70 -6.44 -12.39 -1.40
N ASP A 71 -5.80 -13.19 -2.26
CA ASP A 71 -5.04 -14.36 -1.83
C ASP A 71 -3.69 -13.89 -1.29
N VAL A 72 -3.36 -14.22 -0.04
CA VAL A 72 -2.22 -13.63 0.68
C VAL A 72 -1.28 -14.70 1.20
N THR A 73 -0.06 -14.67 0.69
CA THR A 73 1.08 -15.48 1.14
C THR A 73 1.97 -14.63 2.07
N GLU A 74 2.11 -15.09 3.30
CA GLU A 74 3.02 -14.54 4.30
C GLU A 74 4.33 -15.34 4.32
N GLY A 75 5.40 -14.74 4.83
CA GLY A 75 6.67 -15.43 5.05
C GLY A 75 7.62 -15.45 3.85
N VAL A 76 7.31 -14.70 2.78
CA VAL A 76 8.12 -14.68 1.55
C VAL A 76 9.41 -13.91 1.80
N GLY A 77 10.56 -14.55 1.61
CA GLY A 77 11.85 -13.94 1.93
C GLY A 77 12.02 -13.60 3.42
N GLY A 78 11.33 -14.33 4.30
CA GLY A 78 11.36 -14.14 5.75
C GLY A 78 10.05 -13.63 6.30
N THR A 79 9.86 -12.31 6.32
CA THR A 79 8.66 -11.62 6.86
C THR A 79 7.83 -10.98 5.74
N GLY A 80 8.21 -11.13 4.47
CA GLY A 80 7.51 -10.49 3.36
C GLY A 80 6.10 -11.01 3.13
N VAL A 81 5.28 -10.16 2.53
CA VAL A 81 3.88 -10.43 2.19
C VAL A 81 3.69 -10.26 0.69
N VAL A 82 3.12 -11.27 0.04
CA VAL A 82 2.67 -11.20 -1.36
C VAL A 82 1.16 -11.44 -1.38
N ALA A 83 0.42 -10.48 -1.94
CA ALA A 83 -1.03 -10.55 -2.04
C ALA A 83 -1.48 -10.40 -3.50
N VAL A 84 -2.37 -11.27 -3.96
CA VAL A 84 -2.82 -11.34 -5.36
C VAL A 84 -4.34 -11.21 -5.42
N LEU A 85 -4.82 -10.30 -6.28
CA LEU A 85 -6.24 -10.18 -6.62
C LEU A 85 -6.42 -10.30 -8.13
N GLU A 86 -7.05 -11.40 -8.53
CA GLU A 86 -7.45 -11.62 -9.92
C GLU A 86 -8.81 -10.97 -10.21
N ASN A 87 -8.91 -10.37 -11.39
CA ASN A 87 -10.09 -9.67 -11.86
C ASN A 87 -10.28 -9.83 -13.38
N GLY A 88 -10.35 -11.09 -13.83
CA GLY A 88 -10.53 -11.44 -15.24
C GLY A 88 -9.27 -11.28 -16.09
N ALA A 89 -9.42 -11.38 -17.41
CA ALA A 89 -8.29 -11.30 -18.33
C ALA A 89 -7.70 -9.87 -18.39
N GLY A 90 -6.38 -9.79 -18.45
CA GLY A 90 -5.68 -8.51 -18.52
C GLY A 90 -4.22 -8.61 -18.11
N PRO A 91 -3.52 -7.47 -18.04
CA PRO A 91 -2.14 -7.42 -17.57
C PRO A 91 -2.04 -7.69 -16.07
N THR A 92 -0.85 -8.09 -15.63
CA THR A 92 -0.48 -8.11 -14.22
C THR A 92 0.26 -6.83 -13.87
N VAL A 93 -0.16 -6.15 -12.80
CA VAL A 93 0.52 -4.97 -12.25
C VAL A 93 0.94 -5.25 -10.81
N MET A 94 2.18 -4.91 -10.47
CA MET A 94 2.73 -5.05 -9.14
C MET A 94 2.88 -3.67 -8.47
N ILE A 95 2.44 -3.55 -7.22
CA ILE A 95 2.66 -2.39 -6.36
C ILE A 95 3.39 -2.87 -5.11
N ARG A 96 4.45 -2.15 -4.72
CA ARG A 96 5.33 -2.55 -3.61
C ARG A 96 5.42 -1.44 -2.58
N ALA A 97 5.41 -1.83 -1.30
CA ALA A 97 5.77 -1.01 -0.15
C ALA A 97 6.81 -1.77 0.70
N ASP A 98 7.79 -1.06 1.24
CA ASP A 98 8.69 -1.52 2.30
C ASP A 98 8.02 -1.44 3.68
N MET A 99 8.45 -2.29 4.61
CA MET A 99 7.76 -2.50 5.88
C MET A 99 8.62 -2.22 7.12
N ASP A 100 9.95 -2.13 7.01
CA ASP A 100 10.83 -2.11 8.18
C ASP A 100 11.01 -0.72 8.80
N GLY A 101 11.22 -0.69 10.11
CA GLY A 101 11.68 0.46 10.88
C GLY A 101 13.21 0.47 11.03
N LEU A 102 13.71 1.54 11.65
CA LEU A 102 15.12 1.81 11.88
C LEU A 102 15.47 1.79 13.38
N PRO A 103 16.71 1.46 13.76
CA PRO A 103 17.17 1.41 15.15
C PRO A 103 17.46 2.81 15.71
N VAL A 104 16.42 3.65 15.77
CA VAL A 104 16.47 5.06 16.13
C VAL A 104 15.44 5.31 17.24
N GLU A 105 15.84 6.08 18.25
CA GLU A 105 14.91 6.60 19.25
C GLU A 105 14.11 7.75 18.64
N GLU A 106 12.80 7.66 18.71
CA GLU A 106 11.94 8.72 18.21
C GLU A 106 11.91 9.92 19.18
N ASP A 107 12.18 11.12 18.65
CA ASP A 107 12.13 12.39 19.38
C ASP A 107 11.24 13.41 18.63
N SER A 108 10.13 12.92 18.06
CA SER A 108 9.22 13.74 17.25
C SER A 108 8.29 14.63 18.10
N GLY A 109 8.05 14.25 19.36
CA GLY A 109 7.06 14.86 20.24
C GLY A 109 5.60 14.60 19.82
N LEU A 110 5.37 13.69 18.86
CA LEU A 110 4.03 13.28 18.44
C LEU A 110 3.34 12.51 19.56
N SER A 111 2.01 12.62 19.65
CA SER A 111 1.22 11.88 20.64
C SER A 111 1.24 10.36 20.43
N TYR A 112 1.64 9.93 19.24
CA TYR A 112 1.74 8.53 18.80
C TYR A 112 3.18 8.14 18.44
N MET A 113 4.17 8.85 18.99
CA MET A 113 5.57 8.49 18.78
C MET A 113 5.83 7.05 19.25
N SER A 114 6.67 6.32 18.53
CA SER A 114 7.13 5.00 18.93
C SER A 114 7.90 5.08 20.25
N THR A 115 7.56 4.17 21.16
CA THR A 115 8.37 3.83 22.33
C THR A 115 8.89 2.39 22.26
N ALA A 116 8.81 1.77 21.07
CA ALA A 116 9.15 0.38 20.88
C ALA A 116 10.66 0.13 21.00
N THR A 117 11.01 -1.03 21.54
CA THR A 117 12.37 -1.54 21.52
C THR A 117 12.36 -2.98 21.02
N GLN A 118 13.34 -3.36 20.22
CA GLN A 118 13.45 -4.71 19.66
C GLN A 118 14.91 -5.17 19.62
N GLU A 119 15.12 -6.48 19.79
CA GLU A 119 16.43 -7.10 19.56
C GLU A 119 16.71 -7.20 18.06
N ASP A 120 17.82 -6.64 17.60
CA ASP A 120 18.24 -6.67 16.20
C ASP A 120 18.82 -8.05 15.79
N ILE A 121 19.33 -8.14 14.57
CA ILE A 121 19.94 -9.37 14.04
C ILE A 121 21.28 -9.73 14.71
N ASP A 122 21.90 -8.77 15.39
CA ASP A 122 23.17 -8.94 16.11
C ASP A 122 22.94 -9.26 17.60
N GLY A 123 21.67 -9.41 18.02
CA GLY A 123 21.29 -9.73 19.40
C GLY A 123 21.30 -8.52 20.33
N ILE A 124 21.27 -7.29 19.79
CA ILE A 124 21.32 -6.06 20.58
C ILE A 124 19.94 -5.42 20.61
N VAL A 125 19.45 -5.10 21.81
CA VAL A 125 18.19 -4.35 21.98
C VAL A 125 18.40 -2.88 21.57
N LYS A 126 17.57 -2.40 20.64
CA LYS A 126 17.56 -1.03 20.11
C LYS A 126 16.18 -0.39 20.26
N PRO A 127 16.08 0.94 20.44
CA PRO A 127 14.83 1.64 20.13
C PRO A 127 14.50 1.49 18.65
N VAL A 128 13.23 1.54 18.29
CA VAL A 128 12.76 1.35 16.92
C VAL A 128 11.79 2.46 16.52
N MET A 129 11.96 3.02 15.32
CA MET A 129 11.11 4.08 14.77
C MET A 129 10.94 3.88 13.26
N HIS A 130 9.76 4.18 12.71
CA HIS A 130 9.59 4.42 11.28
C HIS A 130 10.12 5.80 10.85
N ALA A 131 11.44 5.96 10.85
CA ALA A 131 12.09 7.23 10.48
C ALA A 131 12.16 7.48 8.95
N CYS A 132 11.83 6.48 8.13
CA CYS A 132 11.86 6.54 6.67
C CYS A 132 10.46 6.54 6.02
N GLY A 133 9.38 6.48 6.82
CA GLY A 133 8.01 6.54 6.33
C GLY A 133 7.42 5.20 5.83
N HIS A 134 8.04 4.06 6.15
CA HIS A 134 7.57 2.74 5.70
C HIS A 134 6.17 2.39 6.23
N ASP A 135 5.79 2.90 7.40
CA ASP A 135 4.42 2.93 7.93
C ASP A 135 3.41 3.63 6.99
N THR A 136 3.81 4.76 6.39
CA THR A 136 3.02 5.47 5.39
C THR A 136 2.90 4.63 4.12
N HIS A 137 3.98 3.98 3.70
CA HIS A 137 4.00 3.15 2.49
C HIS A 137 3.07 1.95 2.61
N ILE A 138 3.15 1.18 3.71
CA ILE A 138 2.26 0.03 3.94
C ILE A 138 0.81 0.45 4.18
N THR A 139 0.57 1.59 4.83
CA THR A 139 -0.79 2.15 4.96
C THR A 139 -1.35 2.50 3.58
N SER A 140 -0.54 3.11 2.72
CA SER A 140 -0.93 3.45 1.35
C SER A 140 -1.14 2.21 0.48
N LEU A 141 -0.38 1.13 0.71
CA LEU A 141 -0.58 -0.16 0.07
C LEU A 141 -1.95 -0.76 0.43
N VAL A 142 -2.34 -0.72 1.71
CA VAL A 142 -3.68 -1.12 2.15
C VAL A 142 -4.76 -0.22 1.56
N GLY A 143 -4.58 1.10 1.57
CA GLY A 143 -5.51 2.03 0.92
C GLY A 143 -5.71 1.71 -0.57
N THR A 144 -4.62 1.40 -1.28
CA THR A 144 -4.67 0.96 -2.68
C THR A 144 -5.45 -0.35 -2.82
N ALA A 145 -5.20 -1.34 -1.97
CA ALA A 145 -5.93 -2.61 -1.96
C ALA A 145 -7.44 -2.39 -1.80
N ARG A 146 -7.84 -1.51 -0.88
CA ARG A 146 -9.25 -1.19 -0.59
C ARG A 146 -9.94 -0.56 -1.79
N GLN A 147 -9.31 0.45 -2.40
CA GLN A 147 -9.88 1.13 -3.57
C GLN A 147 -9.98 0.20 -4.79
N MET A 148 -8.99 -0.66 -5.00
CA MET A 148 -9.00 -1.61 -6.11
C MET A 148 -10.05 -2.71 -5.91
N ALA A 149 -10.20 -3.22 -4.69
CA ALA A 149 -11.22 -4.21 -4.34
C ALA A 149 -12.65 -3.66 -4.45
N ALA A 150 -12.87 -2.39 -4.07
CA ALA A 150 -14.17 -1.73 -4.17
C ALA A 150 -14.61 -1.43 -5.61
N ARG A 151 -13.69 -1.48 -6.58
CA ARG A 151 -13.89 -1.05 -7.97
C ARG A 151 -13.59 -2.13 -8.99
N LYS A 152 -13.79 -3.40 -8.64
CA LYS A 152 -13.50 -4.52 -9.54
C LYS A 152 -14.25 -4.47 -10.88
N ASP A 153 -15.36 -3.74 -10.96
CA ASP A 153 -16.09 -3.48 -12.21
C ASP A 153 -15.42 -2.44 -13.13
N MET A 154 -14.45 -1.68 -12.63
CA MET A 154 -13.77 -0.58 -13.34
C MET A 154 -12.39 -0.96 -13.90
N TRP A 155 -11.89 -2.16 -13.62
CA TRP A 155 -10.58 -2.62 -14.10
C TRP A 155 -10.60 -4.12 -14.42
N SER A 156 -9.57 -4.63 -15.11
CA SER A 156 -9.38 -6.06 -15.34
C SER A 156 -7.91 -6.45 -15.32
N GLY A 157 -7.62 -7.73 -15.14
CA GLY A 157 -6.27 -8.28 -15.01
C GLY A 157 -5.97 -8.73 -13.58
N THR A 158 -4.69 -8.67 -13.19
CA THR A 158 -4.24 -9.13 -11.88
C THR A 158 -3.47 -8.03 -11.16
N LEU A 159 -3.85 -7.75 -9.92
CA LEU A 159 -3.10 -6.85 -9.03
C LEU A 159 -2.29 -7.68 -8.04
N VAL A 160 -0.98 -7.44 -8.01
CA VAL A 160 -0.06 -8.02 -7.04
C VAL A 160 0.41 -6.91 -6.10
N LEU A 161 0.25 -7.11 -4.80
CA LEU A 161 0.73 -6.20 -3.76
C LEU A 161 1.86 -6.88 -2.99
N ILE A 162 2.96 -6.16 -2.80
CA ILE A 162 4.14 -6.65 -2.10
C ILE A 162 4.40 -5.78 -0.87
N GLY A 163 4.34 -6.39 0.31
CA GLY A 163 4.96 -5.89 1.53
C GLY A 163 6.37 -6.45 1.62
N GLN A 164 7.37 -5.64 1.27
CA GLN A 164 8.77 -6.03 1.24
C GLN A 164 9.43 -5.81 2.60
N PRO A 165 10.07 -6.82 3.21
CA PRO A 165 10.83 -6.62 4.44
C PRO A 165 12.20 -5.99 4.13
N ALA A 166 12.93 -5.64 5.18
CA ALA A 166 14.36 -5.39 5.19
C ALA A 166 14.90 -4.53 4.01
N GLU A 167 14.23 -3.42 3.70
CA GLU A 167 14.71 -2.46 2.70
C GLU A 167 15.97 -1.76 3.20
N GLU A 168 15.98 -1.37 4.47
CA GLU A 168 17.06 -0.57 5.07
C GLU A 168 18.39 -1.37 5.16
N ARG A 169 18.32 -2.69 5.02
CA ARG A 169 19.46 -3.61 4.94
C ARG A 169 19.82 -4.02 3.51
N ILE A 170 19.10 -3.52 2.50
CA ILE A 170 19.30 -3.79 1.07
C ILE A 170 19.27 -5.30 0.76
N SER A 171 18.51 -6.06 1.54
CA SER A 171 18.48 -7.52 1.48
C SER A 171 17.09 -8.05 1.10
N GLY A 172 16.02 -7.37 1.51
CA GLY A 172 14.68 -7.92 1.42
C GLY A 172 14.16 -8.14 0.00
N ALA A 173 14.40 -7.20 -0.93
CA ALA A 173 13.98 -7.37 -2.32
C ALA A 173 14.57 -8.64 -2.96
N ARG A 174 15.87 -8.87 -2.77
CA ARG A 174 16.54 -10.09 -3.24
C ARG A 174 16.03 -11.32 -2.50
N GLY A 175 15.85 -11.25 -1.18
CA GLY A 175 15.33 -12.35 -0.38
C GLY A 175 13.95 -12.83 -0.84
N MET A 176 13.06 -11.92 -1.23
CA MET A 176 11.74 -12.28 -1.78
C MET A 176 11.82 -12.87 -3.19
N MET A 177 12.81 -12.49 -4.00
CA MET A 177 12.98 -13.02 -5.36
C MET A 177 13.58 -14.43 -5.39
N GLU A 178 14.31 -14.81 -4.36
CA GLU A 178 15.02 -16.10 -4.27
C GLU A 178 14.17 -17.24 -3.68
N ASP A 179 13.02 -16.92 -3.08
CA ASP A 179 12.05 -17.83 -2.44
C ASP A 179 10.91 -18.20 -3.41
#